data_AF-A0A6A5GP96-F1
#
_entry.id   AF-A0A6A5GP96-F1
#
_cell.length_a   1.000
_cell.length_b   1.000
_cell.length_c   1.000
_cell.angle_alpha   90.00
_cell.angle_beta   90.00
_cell.angle_gamma   90.00
#
_symmetry.space_group_name_H-M   'P 1'
#
loop_
_entity.id
_entity.type
_entity.pdbx_description
1 polymer ?
#
loop_
_entity_poly.entity_id
_entity_poly.type
_entity_poly.pdbx_seq_one_letter_code
_entity_poly.pdbx_strand_id
1 'polypeptide(L)'
;MCSDRAHPDLSSTTSTTDSDMVTEIINRPVSFVDTKNVSMEVKIWLEISQVCEEWFATKILKRWRSTLTDAINNPKDWNDGIRNNNNVYARIHNWMSMTEEQRQEILRLLNAPITDTSQTDLSLGGILEELPKS
;
A
#
# COMPACT_ATOMS: atom_id res chain seq x y z
N MET A 1 9.56 5.56 11.45
CA MET A 1 8.37 6.34 11.06
C MET A 1 8.54 6.69 9.60
N CYS A 2 7.47 6.67 8.80
CA CYS A 2 7.58 7.04 7.39
C CYS A 2 8.00 8.50 7.29
N SER A 3 8.99 8.80 6.46
CA SER A 3 9.50 10.17 6.33
C SER A 3 8.40 11.05 5.74
N ASP A 4 7.95 12.04 6.51
CA ASP A 4 7.08 13.09 6.01
C ASP A 4 7.86 13.87 4.96
N ARG A 5 7.50 13.72 3.67
CA ARG A 5 8.05 14.59 2.63
C ARG A 5 7.52 15.99 2.90
N ALA A 6 8.43 16.95 3.12
CA ALA A 6 8.10 18.33 3.42
C ALA A 6 7.07 18.88 2.43
N HIS A 7 6.01 19.48 2.99
CA HIS A 7 4.91 20.11 2.27
C HIS A 7 5.41 21.35 1.49
N PRO A 8 5.31 21.41 0.16
CA PRO A 8 5.04 22.67 -0.49
C PRO A 8 3.58 23.03 -0.21
N ASP A 9 3.34 24.21 0.37
CA ASP A 9 2.01 24.76 0.60
C ASP A 9 1.35 25.09 -0.74
N LEU A 10 0.73 24.06 -1.34
CA LEU A 10 -0.12 24.17 -2.51
C LEU A 10 -1.47 23.65 -2.10
N SER A 11 -2.29 24.58 -1.60
CA SER A 11 -3.75 24.52 -1.51
C SER A 11 -4.31 23.58 -2.58
N SER A 12 -4.54 22.32 -2.20
CA SER A 12 -5.21 21.33 -3.02
C SER A 12 -6.50 21.02 -2.30
N THR A 13 -7.54 21.73 -2.75
CA THR A 13 -8.92 21.33 -2.62
C THR A 13 -9.08 19.88 -3.05
N THR A 14 -8.91 18.94 -2.12
CA THR A 14 -9.44 17.59 -2.28
C THR A 14 -10.96 17.76 -2.21
N SER A 15 -11.61 17.68 -3.37
CA SER A 15 -13.07 17.71 -3.45
C SER A 15 -13.62 16.57 -2.59
N THR A 16 -14.61 16.86 -1.75
CA THR A 16 -15.31 15.89 -0.88
C THR A 16 -15.70 14.61 -1.64
N THR A 17 -16.02 14.76 -2.93
CA THR A 17 -16.44 13.70 -3.86
C THR A 17 -15.43 12.56 -4.02
N ASP A 18 -14.12 12.84 -4.06
CA ASP A 18 -13.12 11.81 -4.39
C ASP A 18 -12.81 10.91 -3.19
N SER A 19 -12.78 11.48 -1.98
CA SER A 19 -12.64 10.74 -0.73
C SER A 19 -13.83 9.80 -0.49
N ASP A 20 -15.03 10.23 -0.86
CA ASP A 20 -16.25 9.46 -0.70
C ASP A 20 -16.26 8.25 -1.65
N MET A 21 -15.86 8.42 -2.91
CA MET A 21 -15.74 7.31 -3.87
C MET A 21 -14.73 6.25 -3.40
N VAL A 22 -13.56 6.66 -2.90
CA VAL A 22 -12.56 5.72 -2.35
C VAL A 22 -13.15 4.95 -1.16
N THR A 23 -13.88 5.65 -0.31
CA THR A 23 -14.53 5.07 0.86
C THR A 23 -15.60 4.05 0.46
N GLU A 24 -16.39 4.32 -0.57
CA GLU A 24 -17.40 3.39 -1.09
C GLU A 24 -16.78 2.12 -1.65
N ILE A 25 -15.73 2.24 -2.48
CA ILE A 25 -15.04 1.09 -3.08
C ILE A 25 -14.43 0.21 -1.99
N ILE A 26 -13.71 0.80 -1.04
CA ILE A 26 -13.00 0.06 0.01
C ILE A 26 -13.97 -0.62 0.97
N ASN A 27 -15.13 -0.01 1.24
CA ASN A 27 -16.14 -0.57 2.15
C ASN A 27 -17.20 -1.44 1.45
N ARG A 28 -17.02 -1.75 0.16
CA ARG A 28 -17.93 -2.64 -0.56
C ARG A 28 -18.09 -3.96 0.20
N PRO A 29 -19.32 -4.43 0.46
CA PRO A 29 -19.53 -5.67 1.20
C PRO A 29 -18.98 -6.87 0.43
N VAL A 30 -18.29 -7.76 1.15
CA VAL A 30 -17.70 -8.99 0.61
C VAL A 30 -18.22 -10.17 1.42
N SER A 31 -18.72 -11.21 0.74
CA SER A 31 -19.29 -12.40 1.38
C SER A 31 -18.24 -13.41 1.83
N PHE A 32 -17.11 -13.49 1.11
CA PHE A 32 -16.02 -14.40 1.39
C PHE A 32 -14.70 -13.83 0.87
N VAL A 33 -13.62 -14.00 1.64
CA VAL A 33 -12.25 -13.67 1.23
C VAL A 33 -11.34 -14.84 1.59
N ASP A 34 -10.52 -15.29 0.65
CA ASP A 34 -9.37 -16.12 0.98
C ASP A 34 -8.32 -15.26 1.68
N THR A 35 -8.30 -15.33 3.01
CA THR A 35 -7.47 -14.47 3.86
C THR A 35 -5.97 -14.77 3.70
N LYS A 36 -5.60 -16.00 3.34
CA LYS A 36 -4.20 -16.38 3.10
C LYS A 36 -3.73 -15.79 1.77
N ASN A 37 -4.53 -15.95 0.72
CA ASN A 37 -4.20 -15.40 -0.59
C ASN A 37 -4.11 -13.87 -0.55
N VAL A 38 -5.15 -13.19 -0.03
CA VAL A 38 -5.19 -11.72 -0.02
C VAL A 38 -4.06 -11.11 0.83
N SER A 39 -3.65 -11.80 1.89
CA SER A 39 -2.52 -11.38 2.73
C SER A 39 -1.19 -11.47 2.00
N MET A 40 -1.02 -12.50 1.16
CA MET A 40 0.16 -12.64 0.30
C MET A 40 0.18 -11.57 -0.79
N GLU A 41 -0.94 -11.35 -1.47
CA GLU A 41 -1.08 -10.34 -2.53
C GLU A 41 -0.73 -8.94 -2.03
N VAL A 42 -1.29 -8.52 -0.89
CA VAL A 42 -1.03 -7.18 -0.36
C VAL A 42 0.40 -7.01 0.14
N LYS A 43 1.04 -8.08 0.67
CA LYS A 43 2.46 -8.06 1.05
C LYS A 43 3.34 -7.78 -0.17
N ILE A 44 3.13 -8.55 -1.24
CA ILE A 44 3.86 -8.39 -2.49
C ILE A 44 3.62 -6.99 -3.07
N TRP A 45 2.38 -6.52 -3.06
CA TRP A 45 2.07 -5.18 -3.55
C TRP A 45 2.73 -4.08 -2.71
N LEU A 46 2.72 -4.16 -1.38
CA LEU A 46 3.39 -3.19 -0.51
C LEU A 46 4.90 -3.14 -0.76
N GLU A 47 5.52 -4.31 -0.97
CA GLU A 47 6.94 -4.42 -1.32
C GLU A 47 7.25 -3.82 -2.69
N ILE A 48 6.47 -4.12 -3.72
CA ILE A 48 6.72 -3.62 -5.08
C ILE A 48 6.41 -2.12 -5.18
N SER A 49 5.29 -1.68 -4.63
CA SER A 49 4.84 -0.28 -4.70
C SER A 49 5.65 0.64 -3.80
N GLN A 50 6.41 0.08 -2.84
CA GLN A 50 7.11 0.82 -1.81
C GLN A 50 6.18 1.77 -1.03
N VAL A 51 4.89 1.43 -0.92
CA VAL A 51 3.96 2.22 -0.11
C VAL A 51 4.21 1.94 1.37
N CYS A 52 4.34 3.00 2.16
CA CYS A 52 4.46 2.89 3.61
C CYS A 52 3.29 2.10 4.25
N GLU A 53 3.60 0.99 4.94
CA GLU A 53 2.59 0.14 5.63
C GLU A 53 1.73 0.92 6.63
N GLU A 54 2.33 1.85 7.40
CA GLU A 54 1.61 2.67 8.38
C GLU A 54 0.58 3.57 7.69
N TRP A 55 0.97 4.17 6.57
CA TRP A 55 0.07 5.01 5.78
C TRP A 55 -1.05 4.17 5.18
N PHE A 56 -0.74 3.00 4.62
CA PHE A 56 -1.75 2.10 4.06
C PHE A 56 -2.76 1.66 5.13
N ALA A 57 -2.29 1.22 6.29
CA ALA A 57 -3.14 0.83 7.41
C ALA A 57 -4.07 1.97 7.87
N THR A 58 -3.52 3.17 8.03
CA THR A 58 -4.27 4.30 8.61
C THR A 58 -5.18 4.99 7.61
N LYS A 59 -4.72 5.21 6.36
CA LYS A 59 -5.45 5.97 5.35
C LYS A 59 -6.45 5.12 4.58
N ILE A 60 -6.07 3.90 4.21
CA ILE A 60 -6.92 3.00 3.42
C ILE A 60 -7.73 2.09 4.34
N LEU A 61 -7.09 1.37 5.25
CA LEU A 61 -7.79 0.37 6.08
C LEU A 61 -8.47 0.97 7.32
N LYS A 62 -8.18 2.23 7.69
CA LYS A 62 -8.62 2.89 8.93
C LYS A 62 -8.35 2.02 10.17
N ARG A 63 -7.13 1.50 10.26
CA ARG A 63 -6.63 0.65 11.35
C ARG A 63 -5.21 1.05 11.75
N TRP A 64 -4.78 0.52 12.88
CA TRP A 64 -3.40 0.63 13.35
C TRP A 64 -2.49 -0.25 12.49
N ARG A 65 -1.24 0.17 12.27
CA ARG A 65 -0.24 -0.67 11.59
C ARG A 65 -0.10 -2.05 12.23
N SER A 66 -0.09 -2.13 13.57
CA SER A 66 0.01 -3.42 14.27
C SER A 66 -1.11 -4.39 13.90
N THR A 67 -2.33 -3.89 13.66
CA THR A 67 -3.45 -4.70 13.19
C THR A 67 -3.22 -5.20 11.77
N LEU A 68 -2.70 -4.35 10.86
CA LEU A 68 -2.32 -4.78 9.52
C LEU A 68 -1.23 -5.85 9.58
N THR A 69 -0.14 -5.58 10.30
CA THR A 69 1.00 -6.49 10.45
C THR A 69 0.57 -7.85 10.99
N ASP A 70 -0.28 -7.91 12.01
CA ASP A 70 -0.79 -9.17 12.54
C ASP A 70 -1.68 -9.90 11.51
N ALA A 71 -2.61 -9.18 10.86
CA ALA A 71 -3.51 -9.77 9.88
C ALA A 71 -2.78 -10.41 8.69
N ILE A 72 -1.74 -9.75 8.16
CA ILE A 72 -1.02 -10.25 6.98
C ILE A 72 0.01 -11.34 7.34
N ASN A 73 0.55 -11.34 8.56
CA ASN A 73 1.53 -12.35 9.01
C ASN A 73 0.89 -13.59 9.59
N ASN A 74 -0.26 -13.44 10.25
CA ASN A 74 -0.98 -14.52 10.92
C ASN A 74 -2.43 -14.57 10.42
N PRO A 75 -2.68 -14.75 9.11
CA PRO A 75 -4.02 -14.68 8.56
C PRO A 75 -4.93 -15.72 9.21
N LYS A 76 -6.06 -15.25 9.74
CA LYS A 76 -7.11 -16.11 10.30
C LYS A 76 -8.05 -16.54 9.19
N ASP A 77 -8.53 -17.77 9.23
CA ASP A 77 -9.52 -18.24 8.26
C ASP A 77 -10.79 -17.36 8.34
N TRP A 78 -11.37 -17.04 7.20
CA TRP A 78 -12.51 -16.09 7.09
C TRP A 78 -13.70 -16.46 7.98
N ASN A 79 -13.96 -17.76 8.11
CA ASN A 79 -15.08 -18.29 8.87
C ASN A 79 -14.80 -18.33 10.39
N ASP A 80 -13.53 -18.27 10.79
CA ASP A 80 -13.12 -18.30 12.21
C ASP A 80 -12.93 -16.87 12.78
N GLY A 81 -13.00 -15.86 11.91
CA GLY A 81 -12.77 -14.46 12.25
C GLY A 81 -13.98 -13.77 12.90
N ILE A 82 -13.71 -12.85 13.83
CA ILE A 82 -14.70 -11.88 14.31
C ILE A 82 -15.00 -10.89 13.18
N ARG A 83 -16.26 -10.42 13.06
CA ARG A 83 -16.74 -9.46 12.03
C ARG A 83 -15.79 -8.27 11.78
N ASN A 84 -15.11 -7.77 12.81
CA ASN A 84 -14.14 -6.67 12.69
C ASN A 84 -12.83 -7.06 12.00
N ASN A 85 -12.35 -8.29 12.16
CA ASN A 85 -11.17 -8.80 11.45
C ASN A 85 -11.51 -9.10 9.99
N ASN A 86 -12.72 -9.61 9.74
CA ASN A 86 -13.22 -9.82 8.37
C ASN A 86 -13.31 -8.49 7.60
N ASN A 87 -13.59 -7.38 8.29
CA ASN A 87 -13.56 -6.04 7.69
C ASN A 87 -12.15 -5.68 7.17
N VAL A 88 -11.08 -6.03 7.89
CA VAL A 88 -9.70 -5.77 7.42
C VAL A 88 -9.42 -6.53 6.14
N TYR A 89 -9.69 -7.84 6.10
CA TYR A 89 -9.46 -8.64 4.88
C TYR A 89 -10.37 -8.22 3.72
N ALA A 90 -11.63 -7.85 3.99
CA ALA A 90 -12.53 -7.32 2.96
C ALA A 90 -12.01 -6.02 2.34
N ARG A 91 -11.50 -5.10 3.16
CA ARG A 91 -10.90 -3.84 2.67
C ARG A 91 -9.65 -4.07 1.86
N ILE A 92 -8.77 -4.99 2.30
CA ILE A 92 -7.59 -5.38 1.52
C ILE A 92 -8.02 -6.02 0.19
N HIS A 93 -8.98 -6.94 0.21
CA HIS A 93 -9.51 -7.57 -0.99
C HIS A 93 -10.06 -6.53 -1.99
N ASN A 94 -10.84 -5.57 -1.50
CA ASN A 94 -11.38 -4.50 -2.34
C ASN A 94 -10.27 -3.62 -2.93
N TRP A 95 -9.23 -3.31 -2.16
CA TRP A 95 -8.03 -2.60 -2.67
C TRP A 95 -7.29 -3.40 -3.75
N MET A 96 -7.07 -4.69 -3.53
CA MET A 96 -6.39 -5.56 -4.50
C MET A 96 -7.23 -5.80 -5.76
N SER A 97 -8.55 -5.69 -5.66
CA SER A 97 -9.48 -5.78 -6.81
C SER A 97 -9.50 -4.54 -7.70
N MET A 98 -8.86 -3.44 -7.29
CA MET A 98 -8.77 -2.22 -8.10
C MET A 98 -7.78 -2.39 -9.25
N THR A 99 -7.92 -1.60 -10.32
CA THR A 99 -6.87 -1.52 -11.33
C THR A 99 -5.67 -0.75 -10.77
N GLU A 100 -4.51 -0.89 -11.41
CA GLU A 100 -3.31 -0.16 -10.99
C GLU A 100 -3.50 1.35 -11.15
N GLU A 101 -4.16 1.79 -12.22
CA GLU A 101 -4.46 3.20 -12.46
C GLU A 101 -5.32 3.79 -11.34
N GLN A 102 -6.33 3.05 -10.86
CA GLN A 102 -7.16 3.48 -9.75
C GLN A 102 -6.36 3.58 -8.45
N ARG A 103 -5.48 2.60 -8.16
CA ARG A 103 -4.61 2.67 -6.98
C ARG A 103 -3.66 3.86 -7.06
N GLN A 104 -3.03 4.10 -8.21
CA GLN A 104 -2.11 5.22 -8.41
C GLN A 104 -2.82 6.56 -8.24
N GLU A 105 -4.05 6.70 -8.73
CA GLU A 105 -4.82 7.92 -8.53
C GLU A 105 -5.13 8.15 -7.04
N ILE A 106 -5.48 7.10 -6.29
CA ILE A 106 -5.71 7.22 -4.84
C ILE A 106 -4.43 7.58 -4.10
N LEU A 107 -3.30 6.95 -4.44
CA LEU A 107 -2.00 7.27 -3.83
C LEU A 107 -1.64 8.74 -4.07
N ARG A 108 -1.90 9.26 -5.28
CA ARG A 108 -1.70 10.67 -5.64
C ARG A 108 -2.63 11.61 -4.86
N LEU A 109 -3.93 11.30 -4.83
CA LEU A 109 -4.96 12.12 -4.16
C LEU A 109 -4.75 12.20 -2.64
N LEU A 110 -4.24 11.12 -2.03
CA LEU A 110 -4.02 11.03 -0.59
C LEU A 110 -2.56 11.31 -0.18
N ASN A 111 -1.72 11.75 -1.13
CA ASN A 111 -0.30 12.06 -0.93
C ASN A 111 0.48 10.94 -0.21
N ALA A 112 0.40 9.72 -0.75
CA ALA A 112 1.07 8.56 -0.17
C ALA A 112 2.60 8.75 -0.10
N PRO A 113 3.25 8.51 1.05
CA PRO A 113 4.70 8.45 1.15
C PRO A 113 5.14 7.11 0.54
N ILE A 114 5.69 7.20 -0.68
CA ILE A 114 6.43 6.11 -1.31
C ILE A 114 7.80 6.10 -0.64
N THR A 115 8.14 5.01 0.05
CA THR A 115 9.46 4.83 0.65
C THR A 115 10.46 4.60 -0.46
N ASP A 116 11.22 5.63 -0.84
CA ASP A 116 12.37 5.45 -1.74
C ASP A 116 13.42 4.58 -1.04
N THR A 117 13.32 3.25 -1.16
CA THR A 117 14.41 2.32 -0.79
C THR A 117 15.26 1.95 -2.01
N SER A 118 14.98 2.53 -3.18
CA SER A 118 15.81 2.41 -4.37
C SER A 118 16.94 3.45 -4.38
N GLN A 119 17.88 3.26 -3.45
CA GLN A 119 19.27 3.66 -3.67
C GLN A 119 20.21 2.52 -3.24
N THR A 120 19.97 1.31 -3.77
CA THR A 120 21.05 0.36 -4.00
C THR A 120 21.74 0.76 -5.30
N ASP A 121 22.82 1.50 -5.10
CA ASP A 121 24.00 1.58 -5.94
C ASP A 121 24.15 0.39 -6.91
N LEU A 122 23.69 0.56 -8.15
CA LEU A 122 24.22 -0.13 -9.32
C LEU A 122 25.11 0.85 -10.08
N SER A 123 26.16 1.36 -9.43
CA SER A 123 27.36 1.81 -10.13
C SER A 123 28.07 0.59 -10.72
N LEU A 124 27.52 0.07 -11.83
CA LEU A 124 28.24 -0.79 -12.77
C LEU A 124 28.90 0.04 -13.89
N GLY A 125 29.16 1.32 -13.64
CA GLY A 125 29.83 2.24 -14.56
C GLY A 125 31.37 2.32 -14.39
N GLY A 126 31.99 1.42 -13.61
CA GLY A 126 33.38 1.58 -13.16
C GLY A 126 34.37 0.47 -13.53
N ILE A 127 34.06 -0.48 -14.43
CA ILE A 127 35.01 -1.58 -14.76
C ILE A 127 35.17 -1.81 -16.27
N LEU A 128 35.29 -0.74 -17.06
CA LEU A 128 35.82 -0.88 -18.41
C LEU A 128 36.56 0.40 -18.81
N GLU A 129 37.82 0.51 -18.40
CA GLU A 129 38.91 1.25 -19.07
C GLU A 129 40.18 1.20 -18.21
N GLU A 130 40.89 0.08 -18.26
CA GLU A 130 42.34 0.02 -18.02
C GLU A 130 42.89 -0.97 -19.06
N LEU A 131 42.90 -0.52 -20.32
CA LEU A 131 43.75 -1.10 -21.36
C LEU A 131 45.14 -0.46 -21.20
N PRO A 132 46.19 -1.18 -20.80
CA PRO A 132 47.52 -0.61 -20.79
C PRO A 132 48.00 -0.39 -22.23
N LYS A 133 48.22 0.88 -22.59
CA LYS A 133 49.07 1.28 -23.72
C LYS A 133 50.47 1.58 -23.19
N SER A 134 51.37 0.62 -23.30
CA SER A 134 52.74 0.75 -23.84
C SER A 134 53.52 -0.54 -23.66
#